data_AF-A0A5B7AZT6-F1
#
_entry.id   AF-A0A5B7AZT6-F1
#
_cell.length_a   1.000
_cell.length_b   1.000
_cell.length_c   1.000
_cell.angle_alpha   90.00
_cell.angle_beta   90.00
_cell.angle_gamma   90.00
#
_symmetry.space_group_name_H-M   'P 1'
#
loop_
_entity.id
_entity.type
_entity.pdbx_description
1 polymer ?
#
loop_
_entity_poly.entity_id
_entity_poly.type
_entity_poly.pdbx_seq_one_letter_code
_entity_poly.pdbx_strand_id
1 'polypeptide(L)'
;QGTCYLTPLIGAVFSDAYWGRYWTIAAFSAIYFIGMCTLTLSASVPAFKPPECVDSVCPSATPAQYAIFFFGLYLIALGTGGIKPCVSSFGADQFDDTDPKERVKKGSFFNWFYFSINIGALVSSSLIVWIQDN
;
A
#
# COMPACT_ATOMS: atom_id res chain seq x y z
N GLN A 1 3.86 10.57 5.61
CA GLN A 1 3.85 11.36 4.35
C GLN A 1 5.25 11.42 3.71
N GLY A 2 6.34 11.77 4.42
CA GLY A 2 7.69 11.90 3.82
C GLY A 2 8.38 10.61 3.33
N THR A 3 8.29 9.51 4.08
CA THR A 3 8.88 8.21 3.67
C THR A 3 8.23 7.59 2.44
N CYS A 4 6.98 7.98 2.15
CA CYS A 4 6.23 7.54 0.98
C CYS A 4 6.73 8.14 -0.35
N TYR A 5 7.64 9.12 -0.32
CA TYR A 5 8.24 9.72 -1.53
C TYR A 5 9.63 9.16 -1.88
N LEU A 6 10.37 8.62 -0.89
CA LEU A 6 11.68 7.96 -1.11
C LEU A 6 11.53 6.51 -1.58
N THR A 7 10.54 5.80 -1.05
CA THR A 7 10.27 4.40 -1.37
C THR A 7 9.88 4.12 -2.83
N PRO A 8 9.13 5.00 -3.54
CA PRO A 8 8.89 4.87 -4.98
C PRO A 8 10.15 4.98 -5.83
N LEU A 9 11.11 5.81 -5.41
CA LEU A 9 12.39 5.97 -6.11
C LEU A 9 13.20 4.67 -6.09
N ILE A 10 13.21 4.00 -4.94
CA ILE A 10 13.83 2.68 -4.78
C ILE A 10 13.09 1.64 -5.63
N GLY A 11 11.75 1.61 -5.56
CA GLY A 11 10.94 0.68 -6.36
C GLY A 11 11.12 0.84 -7.87
N ALA A 12 11.19 2.07 -8.36
CA ALA A 12 11.42 2.38 -9.77
C ALA A 12 12.81 1.97 -10.26
N VAL A 13 13.86 2.17 -9.45
CA VAL A 13 15.21 1.67 -9.78
C VAL A 13 15.22 0.14 -9.91
N PHE A 14 14.53 -0.57 -9.03
CA PHE A 14 14.44 -2.04 -9.13
C PHE A 14 13.61 -2.52 -10.33
N SER A 15 12.51 -1.85 -10.70
CA SER A 15 11.73 -2.20 -11.90
C SER A 15 12.47 -1.98 -13.19
N ASP A 16 13.22 -0.88 -13.26
CA ASP A 16 13.81 -0.42 -14.52
C ASP A 16 15.23 -0.94 -14.74
N ALA A 17 15.98 -1.28 -13.67
CA ALA A 17 17.37 -1.69 -13.80
C ALA A 17 17.64 -3.21 -13.66
N TYR A 18 16.75 -3.99 -13.00
CA TYR A 18 17.10 -5.39 -12.64
C TYR A 18 16.07 -6.46 -13.03
N TRP A 19 14.80 -6.33 -12.63
CA TRP A 19 13.86 -7.49 -12.66
C TRP A 19 12.63 -7.33 -13.56
N GLY A 20 12.37 -6.13 -14.09
CA GLY A 20 11.20 -5.84 -14.90
C GLY A 20 9.93 -5.57 -14.07
N ARG A 21 8.96 -4.89 -14.70
CA ARG A 21 7.80 -4.29 -14.02
C ARG A 21 6.92 -5.30 -13.29
N TYR A 22 6.68 -6.48 -13.85
CA TYR A 22 5.85 -7.52 -13.23
C TYR A 22 6.45 -8.03 -11.90
N TRP A 23 7.73 -8.41 -11.91
CA TRP A 23 8.40 -8.96 -10.73
C TRP A 23 8.52 -7.93 -9.61
N THR A 24 8.72 -6.65 -9.96
CA THR A 24 8.67 -5.57 -8.99
C THR A 24 7.29 -5.47 -8.34
N ILE A 25 6.21 -5.41 -9.14
CA ILE A 25 4.84 -5.37 -8.59
C ILE A 25 4.60 -6.57 -7.67
N ALA A 26 4.95 -7.79 -8.11
CA ALA A 26 4.74 -9.00 -7.33
C ALA A 26 5.52 -9.00 -6.00
N ALA A 27 6.80 -8.66 -6.02
CA ALA A 27 7.64 -8.62 -4.82
C ALA A 27 7.17 -7.55 -3.82
N PHE A 28 6.90 -6.33 -4.29
CA PHE A 28 6.42 -5.26 -3.42
C PHE A 28 4.99 -5.50 -2.92
N SER A 29 4.15 -6.23 -3.68
CA SER A 29 2.83 -6.70 -3.20
C SER A 29 2.96 -7.70 -2.05
N ALA A 30 3.92 -8.62 -2.11
CA ALA A 30 4.20 -9.53 -1.00
C ALA A 30 4.67 -8.77 0.25
N ILE A 31 5.57 -7.78 0.09
CA ILE A 31 6.02 -6.92 1.19
C ILE A 31 4.85 -6.15 1.81
N TYR A 32 3.98 -5.57 0.97
CA TYR A 32 2.78 -4.86 1.42
C TYR A 32 1.87 -5.77 2.24
N PHE A 33 1.62 -6.99 1.76
CA PHE A 33 0.78 -7.97 2.46
C PHE A 33 1.36 -8.34 3.84
N ILE A 34 2.67 -8.61 3.92
CA ILE A 34 3.34 -8.88 5.20
C ILE A 34 3.21 -7.68 6.15
N GLY A 35 3.37 -6.46 5.65
CA GLY A 35 3.19 -5.24 6.42
C GLY A 35 1.78 -5.12 6.99
N MET A 36 0.75 -5.36 6.16
CA MET A 36 -0.65 -5.36 6.58
C MET A 36 -0.93 -6.43 7.65
N CYS A 37 -0.49 -7.66 7.44
CA CYS A 37 -0.62 -8.73 8.43
C CYS A 37 0.05 -8.35 9.77
N THR A 38 1.26 -7.79 9.71
CA THR A 38 2.01 -7.37 10.90
C THR A 38 1.26 -6.27 11.65
N LEU A 39 0.74 -5.26 10.95
CA LEU A 39 0.00 -4.17 11.56
C LEU A 39 -1.31 -4.68 12.19
N THR A 40 -2.05 -5.55 11.50
CA THR A 40 -3.26 -6.18 12.04
C THR A 40 -2.97 -7.02 13.28
N LEU A 41 -1.88 -7.81 13.29
CA LEU A 41 -1.45 -8.57 14.46
C LEU A 41 -1.07 -7.66 15.63
N SER A 42 -0.41 -6.53 15.36
CA SER A 42 -0.04 -5.55 16.40
C SER A 42 -1.26 -4.95 17.12
N ALA A 43 -2.40 -4.84 16.42
CA ALA A 43 -3.64 -4.29 16.97
C ALA A 43 -4.58 -5.35 17.59
N SER A 44 -4.54 -6.59 17.09
CA SER A 44 -5.49 -7.65 17.49
C SER A 44 -4.97 -8.57 18.60
N VAL A 45 -3.66 -8.79 18.71
CA VAL A 45 -3.08 -9.73 19.68
C VAL A 45 -2.80 -9.01 21.00
N PRO A 46 -3.37 -9.46 22.15
CA PRO A 46 -3.17 -8.82 23.46
C PRO A 46 -1.71 -8.65 23.87
N ALA A 47 -0.81 -9.56 23.46
CA ALA A 47 0.61 -9.46 23.76
C ALA A 47 1.32 -8.29 23.03
N PHE A 48 0.79 -7.86 21.88
CA PHE A 48 1.40 -6.83 21.04
C PHE A 48 0.73 -5.45 21.15
N LYS A 49 -0.40 -5.36 21.88
CA LYS A 49 -1.04 -4.08 22.22
C LYS A 49 -0.81 -3.70 23.68
N PRO A 50 -0.73 -2.39 24.01
CA PRO A 50 -0.69 -1.95 25.39
C PRO A 50 -1.92 -2.46 26.17
N PRO A 51 -1.78 -2.67 27.49
CA PRO A 51 -2.92 -3.03 28.34
C PRO A 51 -4.05 -2.00 28.23
N GLU A 52 -5.29 -2.42 28.46
CA GLU A 52 -6.43 -1.51 28.51
C GLU A 52 -6.24 -0.46 29.61
N CYS A 53 -6.73 0.75 29.36
CA CYS A 53 -6.70 1.81 30.34
C CYS A 53 -7.56 1.43 31.53
N VAL A 54 -7.03 1.63 32.74
CA VAL A 54 -7.80 1.48 33.98
C VAL A 54 -8.17 2.89 34.44
N ASP A 55 -9.46 3.19 34.45
CA ASP A 55 -10.02 4.52 34.67
C ASP A 55 -9.45 5.57 33.69
N SER A 56 -8.66 6.52 34.19
CA SER A 56 -8.00 7.59 33.43
C SER A 56 -6.50 7.36 33.21
N VAL A 57 -5.98 6.20 33.63
CA VAL A 57 -4.55 5.87 33.50
C VAL A 57 -4.36 4.82 32.40
N CYS A 58 -3.76 5.25 31.30
CA CYS A 58 -3.38 4.39 30.18
C CYS A 58 -1.87 4.09 30.24
N PRO A 59 -1.45 2.83 30.42
CA PRO A 59 -0.04 2.48 30.34
C PRO A 59 0.49 2.69 28.92
N SER A 60 1.63 3.36 28.79
CA SER A 60 2.32 3.53 27.51
C SER A 60 2.74 2.17 26.94
N ALA A 61 2.75 2.06 25.61
CA ALA A 61 3.21 0.87 24.94
C ALA A 61 4.70 0.62 25.21
N THR A 62 5.07 -0.66 25.30
CA THR A 62 6.47 -1.04 25.50
C THR A 62 7.29 -0.76 24.23
N PRO A 63 8.62 -0.60 24.32
CA PRO A 63 9.47 -0.41 23.13
C PRO A 63 9.28 -1.52 22.08
N ALA A 64 9.03 -2.76 22.51
CA ALA A 64 8.76 -3.88 21.60
C ALA A 64 7.43 -3.73 20.83
N GLN A 65 6.38 -3.23 21.49
CA GLN A 65 5.08 -2.99 20.85
C GLN A 65 5.18 -1.85 19.82
N TYR A 66 5.89 -0.77 20.16
CA TYR A 66 6.21 0.28 19.20
C TYR A 66 7.04 -0.24 18.02
N ALA A 67 8.05 -1.07 18.27
CA ALA A 67 8.90 -1.61 17.22
C ALA A 67 8.10 -2.44 16.20
N ILE A 68 7.21 -3.34 16.66
CA ILE A 68 6.37 -4.16 15.77
C ILE A 68 5.41 -3.28 14.97
N PHE A 69 4.77 -2.29 15.63
CA PHE A 69 3.86 -1.36 14.99
C PHE A 69 4.55 -0.54 13.88
N PHE A 70 5.69 0.10 14.20
CA PHE A 70 6.43 0.89 13.22
C PHE A 70 7.04 0.03 12.12
N PHE A 71 7.48 -1.19 12.43
CA PHE A 71 7.95 -2.14 11.43
C PHE A 71 6.85 -2.46 10.41
N GLY A 72 5.63 -2.76 10.86
CA GLY A 72 4.47 -2.95 9.97
C GLY A 72 4.20 -1.72 9.10
N LEU A 73 4.19 -0.52 9.70
CA LEU A 73 3.98 0.73 8.94
C LEU A 73 5.06 0.98 7.87
N TYR A 74 6.33 0.71 8.18
CA TYR A 74 7.42 0.88 7.21
C TYR A 74 7.34 -0.14 6.07
N LEU A 75 6.94 -1.39 6.34
CA LEU A 75 6.70 -2.39 5.29
C LEU A 75 5.54 -1.98 4.37
N ILE A 76 4.43 -1.49 4.93
CA ILE A 76 3.30 -0.96 4.16
C ILE A 76 3.74 0.20 3.29
N ALA A 77 4.52 1.14 3.85
CA ALA A 77 5.04 2.29 3.10
C ALA A 77 5.96 1.86 1.95
N LEU A 78 6.87 0.90 2.21
CA LEU A 78 7.76 0.34 1.21
C LEU A 78 7.00 -0.37 0.09
N GLY A 79 6.08 -1.27 0.43
CA GLY A 79 5.23 -2.00 -0.52
C GLY A 79 4.41 -1.05 -1.38
N THR A 80 3.73 -0.08 -0.77
CA THR A 80 2.93 0.94 -1.47
C THR A 80 3.78 1.78 -2.42
N GLY A 81 4.98 2.16 -1.97
CA GLY A 81 5.92 2.96 -2.75
C GLY A 81 6.37 2.22 -4.01
N GLY A 82 6.64 0.92 -3.94
CA GLY A 82 7.06 0.12 -5.10
C GLY A 82 5.93 -0.26 -6.07
N ILE A 83 4.71 -0.50 -5.57
CA ILE A 83 3.59 -0.93 -6.43
C ILE A 83 3.03 0.22 -7.27
N LYS A 84 2.75 1.37 -6.64
CA LYS A 84 2.04 2.49 -7.27
C LYS A 84 2.67 3.00 -8.57
N PRO A 85 3.99 3.25 -8.69
CA PRO A 85 4.58 3.76 -9.92
C PRO A 85 4.63 2.72 -11.05
N CYS A 86 4.63 1.43 -10.72
CA CYS A 86 4.78 0.35 -11.70
C CYS A 86 3.45 -0.12 -12.27
N VAL A 87 2.35 -0.11 -11.50
CA VAL A 87 1.05 -0.66 -11.92
C VAL A 87 0.43 0.07 -13.10
N SER A 88 0.44 1.40 -13.11
CA SER A 88 -0.13 2.19 -14.21
C SER A 88 0.65 1.97 -15.51
N SER A 89 1.98 1.98 -15.42
CA SER A 89 2.88 1.73 -16.54
C SER A 89 2.74 0.30 -17.07
N PHE A 90 2.68 -0.71 -16.19
CA PHE A 90 2.46 -2.10 -16.57
C PHE A 90 1.09 -2.33 -17.24
N GLY A 91 0.05 -1.64 -16.78
CA GLY A 91 -1.27 -1.64 -17.43
C GLY A 91 -1.25 -0.96 -18.80
N ALA A 92 -0.48 0.12 -18.95
CA ALA A 92 -0.29 0.80 -20.23
C ALA A 92 0.42 -0.09 -21.26
N ASP A 93 1.37 -0.91 -20.81
CA ASP A 93 2.15 -1.83 -21.65
C ASP A 93 1.32 -2.98 -22.22
N GLN A 94 0.07 -3.17 -21.77
CA GLN A 94 -0.84 -4.20 -22.30
C GLN A 94 -1.50 -3.82 -23.63
N PHE A 95 -1.32 -2.58 -24.09
CA PHE A 95 -1.93 -2.06 -25.31
C PHE A 95 -0.87 -1.64 -26.31
N ASP A 96 -1.04 -2.05 -27.57
CA ASP A 96 -0.17 -1.61 -28.67
C ASP A 96 -0.54 -0.20 -29.13
N ASP A 97 0.40 0.74 -29.00
CA ASP A 97 0.21 2.13 -29.43
C ASP A 97 0.20 2.29 -30.96
N THR A 98 0.65 1.28 -31.70
CA THR A 98 0.64 1.27 -33.17
C THR A 98 -0.71 0.81 -33.75
N ASP A 99 -1.53 0.09 -32.99
CA ASP A 99 -2.91 -0.24 -33.37
C ASP A 99 -3.86 0.90 -32.94
N PRO A 100 -4.48 1.63 -33.89
CA PRO A 100 -5.40 2.72 -33.56
C PRO A 100 -6.62 2.26 -32.74
N LYS A 101 -7.06 1.00 -32.83
CA LYS A 101 -8.14 0.45 -32.01
C LYS A 101 -7.71 0.22 -30.56
N GLU A 102 -6.51 -0.33 -30.36
CA GLU A 102 -5.98 -0.57 -29.01
C GLU A 102 -5.63 0.73 -28.29
N ARG A 103 -5.10 1.72 -29.01
CA ARG A 103 -4.83 3.06 -28.45
C ARG A 103 -6.07 3.73 -27.86
N VAL A 104 -7.24 3.58 -28.50
CA VAL A 104 -8.51 4.10 -27.95
C VAL A 104 -8.93 3.30 -26.70
N LYS A 105 -8.76 1.98 -26.70
CA LYS A 105 -9.06 1.13 -25.53
C LYS A 105 -8.15 1.46 -24.34
N LYS A 106 -6.87 1.78 -24.57
CA LYS A 106 -5.93 2.24 -23.54
C LYS A 106 -6.42 3.49 -22.82
N GLY A 107 -6.99 4.46 -23.55
CA GLY A 107 -7.61 5.65 -22.96
C GLY A 107 -8.82 5.30 -22.08
N SER A 108 -9.69 4.40 -22.55
CA SER A 108 -10.83 3.91 -21.76
C SER A 108 -10.39 3.17 -20.49
N PHE A 109 -9.33 2.35 -20.59
CA PHE A 109 -8.71 1.69 -19.44
C PHE A 109 -8.29 2.69 -18.37
N PHE A 110 -7.55 3.75 -18.74
CA PHE A 110 -7.13 4.76 -17.76
C PHE A 110 -8.30 5.55 -17.16
N ASN A 111 -9.33 5.84 -17.94
CA ASN A 111 -10.54 6.48 -17.41
C ASN A 111 -11.18 5.63 -16.31
N TRP A 112 -11.40 4.34 -16.56
CA TRP A 112 -11.94 3.42 -15.57
C TRP A 112 -11.00 3.23 -14.38
N PHE A 113 -9.70 3.11 -14.63
CA PHE A 113 -8.68 2.97 -13.59
C PHE A 113 -8.72 4.13 -12.59
N TYR A 114 -8.68 5.38 -13.08
CA TYR A 114 -8.73 6.55 -12.19
C TYR A 114 -10.10 6.74 -11.55
N PHE A 115 -11.19 6.41 -12.23
CA PHE A 115 -12.53 6.42 -11.64
C PHE A 115 -12.62 5.46 -10.45
N SER A 116 -12.15 4.22 -10.62
CA SER A 116 -12.10 3.23 -9.54
C SER A 116 -11.20 3.66 -8.37
N ILE A 117 -10.05 4.30 -8.63
CA ILE A 117 -9.19 4.84 -7.57
C ILE A 117 -9.93 5.90 -6.75
N ASN A 118 -10.65 6.82 -7.39
CA ASN A 118 -11.39 7.87 -6.68
C ASN A 118 -12.53 7.28 -5.83
N ILE A 119 -13.28 6.32 -6.36
CA ILE A 119 -14.30 5.59 -5.57
C ILE A 119 -13.65 4.88 -4.38
N GLY A 120 -12.54 4.16 -4.61
CA GLY A 120 -11.82 3.48 -3.55
C GLY A 120 -11.34 4.44 -2.47
N ALA A 121 -10.86 5.63 -2.85
CA ALA A 121 -10.45 6.67 -1.90
C ALA A 121 -11.64 7.19 -1.07
N LEU A 122 -12.80 7.41 -1.70
CA LEU A 122 -14.03 7.82 -1.01
C LEU A 122 -14.52 6.76 -0.02
N VAL A 123 -14.54 5.49 -0.42
CA VAL A 123 -14.94 4.37 0.46
C VAL A 123 -13.95 4.21 1.60
N SER A 124 -12.65 4.32 1.32
CA SER A 124 -11.60 4.23 2.34
C SER A 124 -11.69 5.35 3.37
N SER A 125 -11.95 6.59 2.95
CA SER A 125 -12.04 7.73 3.88
C SER A 125 -13.36 7.80 4.66
N SER A 126 -14.39 7.04 4.25
CA SER A 126 -15.71 7.05 4.89
C SER A 126 -16.01 5.73 5.60
N LEU A 127 -16.35 4.69 4.84
CA LEU A 127 -16.80 3.39 5.36
C LEU A 127 -15.71 2.69 6.16
N ILE A 128 -14.47 2.68 5.67
CA ILE A 128 -13.38 1.98 6.37
C ILE A 128 -13.02 2.68 7.69
N VAL A 129 -12.99 4.01 7.71
CA VAL A 129 -12.81 4.78 8.97
C VAL A 129 -13.92 4.46 9.96
N TRP A 130 -15.18 4.41 9.50
CA TRP A 130 -16.31 4.04 10.36
C TRP A 130 -16.17 2.64 10.97
N ILE A 131 -15.68 1.66 10.20
CA ILE A 131 -15.41 0.28 10.68
C ILE A 131 -14.20 0.22 11.63
N GLN A 132 -13.22 1.12 11.49
CA GLN A 132 -12.05 1.14 12.37
C GLN A 132 -12.35 1.77 13.73
N ASP A 133 -13.28 2.73 13.76
CA ASP A 133 -13.66 3.47 14.96
C ASP A 133 -14.81 2.82 15.75
N ASN A 134 -15.64 1.97 15.11
CA ASN A 134 -16.74 1.23 15.74
C ASN A 134 -16.47 -0.27 15.82
#